data_AF-A0A6M0RKB9-F1
#
_entry.id   AF-A0A6M0RKB9-F1
#
_cell.length_a   1.000
_cell.length_b   1.000
_cell.length_c   1.000
_cell.angle_alpha   90.00
_cell.angle_beta   90.00
_cell.angle_gamma   90.00
#
_symmetry.space_group_name_H-M   'P 1'
#
loop_
_entity.id
_entity.type
_entity.pdbx_description
1 polymer ?
#
loop_
_entity_poly.entity_id
_entity_poly.type
_entity_poly.pdbx_seq_one_letter_code
_entity_poly.pdbx_strand_id
1 'polypeptide(L)'
;MGISFSNPDEKIAYENKKLALIKEINEAFDGVAREDGVTLHEAMVIDDYGSPAERAEARAQDTEDQWQDVPEDDIRFSDAVLSFLDSKGFHYYLPAYMVWYLRNIDNEDPAYWSNTFDSVIFHLTYQIDVENYVASKFQLFTPAQLRVTGYFLQFNVEREETIEKQNLQESLSKGGLSPEEINSILLDHTFHNHEDRQALETYWRQFI
;
A
#
# COMPACT_ATOMS: atom_id res chain seq x y z
N MET A 1 3.58 -13.92 2.28
CA MET A 1 3.88 -14.63 3.54
C MET A 1 3.46 -13.68 4.67
N GLY A 2 2.67 -14.14 5.64
CA GLY A 2 2.14 -13.28 6.71
C GLY A 2 3.03 -13.26 7.96
N ILE A 3 2.79 -12.33 8.88
CA ILE A 3 3.45 -12.32 10.19
C ILE A 3 3.01 -13.54 11.00
N SER A 4 3.98 -14.26 11.58
CA SER A 4 3.70 -15.33 12.54
C SER A 4 3.56 -14.76 13.94
N PHE A 5 2.44 -15.05 14.62
CA PHE A 5 2.20 -14.59 15.99
C PHE A 5 2.28 -15.77 16.95
N SER A 6 3.25 -15.74 17.87
CA SER A 6 3.35 -16.73 18.95
C SER A 6 2.40 -16.42 20.11
N ASN A 7 2.00 -15.15 20.25
CA ASN A 7 1.10 -14.65 21.28
C ASN A 7 -0.22 -14.14 20.66
N PRO A 8 -1.39 -14.66 21.08
CA PRO A 8 -2.69 -14.15 20.62
C PRO A 8 -2.89 -12.65 20.84
N ASP A 9 -2.36 -12.08 21.92
CA ASP A 9 -2.52 -10.65 22.22
C ASP A 9 -1.75 -9.77 21.22
N GLU A 10 -0.60 -10.24 20.72
CA GLU A 10 0.16 -9.56 19.67
C GLU A 10 -0.60 -9.56 18.34
N LYS A 11 -1.22 -10.70 17.99
CA LYS A 11 -2.09 -10.80 16.81
C LYS A 11 -3.27 -9.83 16.91
N ILE A 12 -3.94 -9.80 18.07
CA ILE A 12 -5.06 -8.89 18.32
C ILE A 12 -4.61 -7.43 18.21
N ALA A 13 -3.47 -7.07 18.80
CA ALA A 13 -2.92 -5.72 18.72
C ALA A 13 -2.59 -5.32 17.27
N TYR A 14 -2.00 -6.22 16.50
CA TYR A 14 -1.70 -6.02 15.09
C TYR A 14 -2.96 -5.80 14.24
N GLU A 15 -3.98 -6.65 14.37
CA GLU A 15 -5.24 -6.46 13.64
C GLU A 15 -5.97 -5.19 14.08
N ASN A 16 -5.94 -4.83 15.36
CA ASN A 16 -6.48 -3.57 15.84
C ASN A 16 -5.76 -2.35 15.24
N LYS A 17 -4.44 -2.44 15.04
CA LYS A 17 -3.66 -1.39 14.36
C LYS A 17 -4.12 -1.23 12.91
N LYS A 18 -4.32 -2.33 12.18
CA LYS A 18 -4.87 -2.31 10.81
C LYS A 18 -6.25 -1.67 10.77
N LEU A 19 -7.15 -2.07 11.66
CA LEU A 19 -8.51 -1.52 11.74
C LEU A 19 -8.52 -0.03 12.09
N ALA A 20 -7.67 0.41 13.01
CA ALA A 20 -7.53 1.82 13.37
C ALA A 20 -7.04 2.65 12.17
N LEU A 21 -6.02 2.16 11.45
CA LEU A 21 -5.50 2.83 10.27
C LEU A 21 -6.53 2.86 9.13
N ILE A 22 -7.28 1.78 8.89
CA ILE A 22 -8.40 1.78 7.94
C ILE A 22 -9.40 2.88 8.30
N LYS A 23 -9.75 3.03 9.58
CA LYS A 23 -10.67 4.07 10.04
C LYS A 23 -10.11 5.47 9.76
N GLU A 24 -8.83 5.70 10.04
CA GLU A 24 -8.17 6.99 9.77
C GLU A 24 -8.12 7.32 8.28
N ILE A 25 -7.85 6.33 7.42
CA ILE A 25 -7.90 6.49 5.96
C ILE A 25 -9.32 6.85 5.52
N ASN A 26 -10.33 6.14 6.01
CA ASN A 26 -11.73 6.44 5.70
C ASN A 26 -12.10 7.87 6.10
N GLU A 27 -11.70 8.32 7.28
CA GLU A 27 -11.98 9.67 7.76
C GLU A 27 -11.23 10.76 6.98
N ALA A 28 -9.97 10.53 6.62
CA ALA A 28 -9.16 11.52 5.90
C ALA A 28 -9.55 11.67 4.42
N PHE A 29 -10.07 10.62 3.81
CA PHE A 29 -10.50 10.60 2.41
C PHE A 29 -12.03 10.64 2.26
N ASP A 30 -12.79 10.86 3.34
CA ASP A 30 -14.25 10.97 3.25
C ASP A 30 -14.66 12.10 2.29
N GLY A 31 -15.63 11.81 1.43
CA GLY A 31 -16.14 12.74 0.42
C GLY A 31 -15.20 13.07 -0.74
N VAL A 32 -14.05 12.40 -0.89
CA VAL A 32 -13.21 12.55 -2.09
C VAL A 32 -13.97 12.06 -3.31
N ALA A 33 -14.17 12.94 -4.29
CA ALA A 33 -14.85 12.65 -5.54
C ALA A 33 -13.86 12.42 -6.68
N ARG A 34 -14.16 11.49 -7.57
CA ARG A 34 -13.34 11.20 -8.77
C ARG A 34 -13.40 12.32 -9.80
N GLU A 35 -14.50 13.06 -9.84
CA GLU A 35 -14.82 14.07 -10.86
C GLU A 35 -14.66 13.48 -12.29
N ASP A 36 -13.91 14.16 -13.16
CA ASP A 36 -13.53 13.74 -14.50
C ASP A 36 -12.20 12.97 -14.53
N GLY A 37 -11.64 12.59 -13.38
CA GLY A 37 -10.41 11.83 -13.29
C GLY A 37 -10.48 10.48 -14.01
N VAL A 38 -9.34 10.00 -14.50
CA VAL A 38 -9.21 8.68 -15.15
C VAL A 38 -9.74 7.58 -14.20
N THR A 39 -10.60 6.70 -14.71
CA THR A 39 -11.19 5.59 -13.94
C THR A 39 -10.32 4.33 -13.97
N LEU A 40 -10.63 3.34 -13.12
CA LEU A 40 -9.84 2.11 -13.02
C LEU A 40 -9.85 1.33 -14.34
N HIS A 41 -11.03 1.08 -14.92
CA HIS A 41 -11.10 0.39 -16.22
C HIS A 41 -10.56 1.25 -17.37
N GLU A 42 -10.75 2.57 -17.32
CA GLU A 42 -10.14 3.48 -18.30
C GLU A 42 -8.61 3.38 -18.28
N ALA A 43 -8.00 3.32 -17.10
CA ALA A 43 -6.56 3.18 -16.91
C ALA A 43 -6.00 1.86 -17.46
N MET A 44 -6.74 0.75 -17.31
CA MET A 44 -6.36 -0.53 -17.92
C MET A 44 -6.31 -0.41 -19.46
N VAL A 45 -7.30 0.26 -20.06
CA VAL A 45 -7.31 0.50 -21.51
C VAL A 45 -6.15 1.42 -21.93
N ILE A 46 -5.77 2.40 -21.11
CA ILE A 46 -4.60 3.25 -21.38
C ILE A 46 -3.31 2.42 -21.39
N ASP A 47 -3.13 1.52 -20.42
CA ASP A 47 -1.97 0.61 -20.35
C ASP A 47 -1.88 -0.29 -21.60
N ASP A 48 -3.02 -0.79 -22.05
CA ASP A 48 -3.15 -1.61 -23.27
C ASP A 48 -3.11 -0.80 -24.59
N TYR A 49 -2.75 0.48 -24.55
CA TYR A 49 -2.67 1.38 -25.71
C TYR A 49 -4.00 1.52 -26.48
N GLY A 50 -5.12 1.37 -25.77
CA GLY A 50 -6.46 1.43 -26.35
C GLY A 50 -6.86 2.83 -26.82
N SER A 51 -7.85 2.85 -27.71
CA SER A 51 -8.37 4.05 -28.35
C SER A 51 -9.25 4.90 -27.40
N PRO A 52 -9.50 6.18 -27.73
CA PRO A 52 -10.44 7.01 -26.98
C PRO A 52 -11.86 6.43 -26.87
N ALA A 53 -12.30 5.65 -27.87
CA ALA A 53 -13.61 5.00 -27.82
C ALA A 53 -13.65 3.86 -26.80
N GLU A 54 -12.64 2.99 -26.81
CA GLU A 54 -12.50 1.90 -25.83
C GLU A 54 -12.37 2.46 -24.40
N ARG A 55 -11.64 3.57 -24.22
CA ARG A 55 -11.56 4.28 -22.93
C ARG A 55 -12.91 4.78 -22.44
N ALA A 56 -13.73 5.34 -23.33
CA ALA A 56 -15.06 5.83 -22.98
C ALA A 56 -16.02 4.68 -22.60
N GLU A 57 -15.91 3.53 -23.28
CA GLU A 57 -16.66 2.33 -22.94
C GLU A 57 -16.22 1.72 -21.61
N ALA A 58 -14.90 1.66 -21.37
CA ALA A 58 -14.34 1.19 -20.11
C ALA A 58 -14.74 2.07 -18.93
N ARG A 59 -14.66 3.40 -19.08
CA ARG A 59 -15.11 4.37 -18.09
C ARG A 59 -16.56 4.17 -17.65
N ALA A 60 -17.42 3.70 -18.55
CA ALA A 60 -18.84 3.47 -18.23
C ALA A 60 -19.06 2.26 -17.30
N GLN A 61 -18.05 1.42 -17.08
CA GLN A 61 -18.09 0.28 -16.15
C GLN A 61 -17.82 0.71 -14.71
N ASP A 62 -17.05 1.77 -14.51
CA ASP A 62 -16.73 2.32 -13.20
C ASP A 62 -17.87 3.21 -12.65
N THR A 63 -18.93 2.57 -12.18
CA THR A 63 -20.20 3.21 -11.77
C THR A 63 -20.26 3.64 -10.30
N GLU A 64 -19.19 3.41 -9.55
CA GLU A 64 -19.10 3.75 -8.13
C GLU A 64 -19.13 5.26 -7.90
N ASP A 65 -19.94 5.68 -6.92
CA ASP A 65 -20.10 7.08 -6.51
C ASP A 65 -19.11 7.48 -5.41
N GLN A 66 -18.63 6.51 -4.64
CA GLN A 66 -17.68 6.68 -3.54
C GLN A 66 -16.51 5.72 -3.70
N TRP A 67 -15.30 6.15 -3.34
CA TRP A 67 -14.11 5.30 -3.47
C TRP A 67 -14.19 4.06 -2.57
N GLN A 68 -14.97 4.12 -1.49
CA GLN A 68 -15.23 3.01 -0.60
C GLN A 68 -16.02 1.87 -1.27
N ASP A 69 -16.74 2.18 -2.35
CA ASP A 69 -17.59 1.24 -3.08
C ASP A 69 -16.88 0.59 -4.27
N VAL A 70 -15.60 0.93 -4.51
CA VAL A 70 -14.79 0.30 -5.56
C VAL A 70 -14.71 -1.21 -5.29
N PRO A 71 -15.07 -2.08 -6.25
CA PRO A 71 -15.04 -3.52 -6.04
C PRO A 71 -13.64 -4.04 -5.71
N GLU A 72 -13.55 -4.93 -4.72
CA GLU A 72 -12.25 -5.51 -4.32
C GLU A 72 -11.60 -6.33 -5.45
N ASP A 73 -12.40 -6.95 -6.31
CA ASP A 73 -11.91 -7.68 -7.48
C ASP A 73 -11.26 -6.74 -8.50
N ASP A 74 -11.87 -5.59 -8.75
CA ASP A 74 -11.33 -4.59 -9.68
C ASP A 74 -9.97 -4.10 -9.17
N ILE A 75 -9.84 -3.81 -7.87
CA ILE A 75 -8.57 -3.45 -7.23
C ILE A 75 -7.55 -4.58 -7.36
N ARG A 76 -7.94 -5.82 -7.01
CA ARG A 76 -7.04 -6.98 -6.97
C ARG A 76 -6.41 -7.29 -8.33
N PHE A 77 -7.14 -7.07 -9.42
CA PHE A 77 -6.73 -7.42 -10.79
C PHE A 77 -6.22 -6.24 -11.62
N SER A 78 -5.98 -5.08 -10.99
CA SER A 78 -5.51 -3.87 -11.67
C SER A 78 -4.21 -3.33 -11.06
N ASP A 79 -3.21 -4.20 -10.98
CA ASP A 79 -1.90 -3.91 -10.39
C ASP A 79 -1.14 -2.78 -11.12
N ALA A 80 -1.26 -2.66 -12.44
CA ALA A 80 -0.58 -1.62 -13.21
C ALA A 80 -1.28 -0.24 -13.18
N VAL A 81 -2.57 -0.18 -12.81
CA VAL A 81 -3.45 0.97 -13.06
C VAL A 81 -2.99 2.26 -12.39
N LEU A 82 -2.42 2.19 -11.18
CA LEU A 82 -1.99 3.39 -10.44
C LEU A 82 -1.01 4.28 -11.24
N SER A 83 -0.25 3.69 -12.17
CA SER A 83 0.67 4.41 -13.06
C SER A 83 -0.07 5.33 -14.02
N PHE A 84 -1.22 4.89 -14.52
CA PHE A 84 -1.99 5.51 -15.61
C PHE A 84 -3.12 6.43 -15.13
N LEU A 85 -3.42 6.42 -13.84
CA LEU A 85 -4.33 7.41 -13.24
C LEU A 85 -3.75 8.82 -13.35
N ASP A 86 -4.58 9.80 -13.67
CA ASP A 86 -4.23 11.20 -13.44
C ASP A 86 -4.27 11.55 -11.93
N SER A 87 -3.97 12.79 -11.57
CA SER A 87 -3.97 13.20 -10.15
C SER A 87 -5.34 13.05 -9.47
N LYS A 88 -6.46 13.19 -10.20
CA LYS A 88 -7.81 13.08 -9.63
C LYS A 88 -8.20 11.62 -9.44
N GLY A 89 -7.98 10.79 -10.46
CA GLY A 89 -8.15 9.34 -10.38
C GLY A 89 -7.27 8.75 -9.26
N PHE A 90 -6.02 9.17 -9.18
CA PHE A 90 -5.11 8.71 -8.13
C PHE A 90 -5.57 9.13 -6.73
N HIS A 91 -6.01 10.37 -6.56
CA HIS A 91 -6.59 10.87 -5.30
C HIS A 91 -7.83 10.08 -4.87
N TYR A 92 -8.66 9.66 -5.83
CA TYR A 92 -9.85 8.85 -5.59
C TYR A 92 -9.54 7.38 -5.28
N TYR A 93 -8.70 6.71 -6.07
CA TYR A 93 -8.49 5.27 -5.93
C TYR A 93 -7.43 4.87 -4.90
N LEU A 94 -6.40 5.69 -4.65
CA LEU A 94 -5.36 5.33 -3.67
C LEU A 94 -5.92 4.93 -2.29
N PRO A 95 -6.88 5.64 -1.67
CA PRO A 95 -7.45 5.19 -0.39
C PRO A 95 -8.15 3.83 -0.49
N ALA A 96 -8.83 3.52 -1.60
CA ALA A 96 -9.44 2.22 -1.82
C ALA A 96 -8.38 1.10 -1.86
N TYR A 97 -7.28 1.34 -2.57
CA TYR A 97 -6.15 0.40 -2.63
C TYR A 97 -5.45 0.23 -1.29
N MET A 98 -5.24 1.31 -0.52
CA MET A 98 -4.65 1.21 0.84
C MET A 98 -5.55 0.41 1.80
N VAL A 99 -6.87 0.62 1.74
CA VAL A 99 -7.83 -0.14 2.57
C VAL A 99 -7.86 -1.61 2.15
N TRP A 100 -7.91 -1.90 0.85
CA TRP A 100 -7.84 -3.26 0.33
C TRP A 100 -6.53 -3.96 0.73
N TYR A 101 -5.40 -3.25 0.62
CA TYR A 101 -4.09 -3.71 1.07
C TYR A 101 -4.15 -4.15 2.53
N LEU A 102 -4.61 -3.27 3.42
CA LEU A 102 -4.66 -3.55 4.86
C LEU A 102 -5.59 -4.71 5.18
N ARG A 103 -6.69 -4.90 4.45
CA ARG A 103 -7.59 -6.04 4.67
C ARG A 103 -6.95 -7.37 4.27
N ASN A 104 -6.13 -7.37 3.22
CA ASN A 104 -5.79 -8.59 2.49
C ASN A 104 -4.31 -8.99 2.48
N ILE A 105 -3.38 -8.13 2.89
CA ILE A 105 -1.92 -8.40 2.80
C ILE A 105 -1.47 -9.65 3.58
N ASP A 106 -2.17 -9.98 4.66
CA ASP A 106 -1.90 -11.18 5.48
C ASP A 106 -2.85 -12.34 5.19
N ASN A 107 -3.64 -12.25 4.11
CA ASN A 107 -4.56 -13.31 3.73
C ASN A 107 -3.76 -14.53 3.20
N GLU A 108 -3.99 -15.69 3.80
CA GLU A 108 -3.30 -16.94 3.45
C GLU A 108 -3.95 -17.64 2.25
N ASP A 109 -5.16 -17.26 1.85
CA ASP A 109 -5.83 -17.80 0.67
C ASP A 109 -5.07 -17.39 -0.61
N PRO A 110 -4.58 -18.35 -1.41
CA PRO A 110 -3.88 -18.05 -2.66
C PRO A 110 -4.66 -17.19 -3.66
N ALA A 111 -5.99 -17.14 -3.54
CA ALA A 111 -6.82 -16.24 -4.34
C ALA A 111 -6.52 -14.76 -4.11
N TYR A 112 -5.87 -14.40 -3.00
CA TYR A 112 -5.47 -13.03 -2.67
C TYR A 112 -4.01 -12.73 -2.99
N TRP A 113 -3.25 -13.66 -3.56
CA TRP A 113 -1.92 -13.36 -4.08
C TRP A 113 -2.06 -12.43 -5.28
N SER A 114 -1.51 -11.22 -5.16
CA SER A 114 -1.62 -10.18 -6.18
C SER A 114 -0.41 -9.25 -6.14
N ASN A 115 0.07 -8.85 -7.32
CA ASN A 115 1.10 -7.81 -7.46
C ASN A 115 0.58 -6.42 -7.06
N THR A 116 -0.74 -6.28 -6.85
CA THR A 116 -1.34 -5.02 -6.41
C THR A 116 -0.74 -4.53 -5.11
N PHE A 117 -0.33 -5.43 -4.19
CA PHE A 117 0.37 -5.03 -2.97
C PHE A 117 1.68 -4.28 -3.26
N ASP A 118 2.51 -4.85 -4.14
CA ASP A 118 3.79 -4.25 -4.54
C ASP A 118 3.57 -2.95 -5.31
N SER A 119 2.54 -2.89 -6.16
CA SER A 119 2.19 -1.66 -6.89
C SER A 119 1.84 -0.51 -5.96
N VAL A 120 1.06 -0.76 -4.91
CA VAL A 120 0.74 0.28 -3.92
C VAL A 120 2.01 0.81 -3.27
N ILE A 121 2.90 -0.07 -2.81
CA ILE A 121 4.15 0.35 -2.16
C ILE A 121 5.04 1.10 -3.14
N PHE A 122 5.22 0.59 -4.35
CA PHE A 122 5.98 1.24 -5.42
C PHE A 122 5.51 2.69 -5.62
N HIS A 123 4.21 2.95 -5.68
CA HIS A 123 3.70 4.32 -5.88
C HIS A 123 3.93 5.27 -4.69
N LEU A 124 4.22 4.73 -3.50
CA LEU A 124 4.58 5.51 -2.31
C LEU A 124 6.10 5.67 -2.15
N THR A 125 6.90 4.84 -2.81
CA THR A 125 8.35 4.79 -2.66
C THR A 125 9.12 5.14 -3.93
N TYR A 126 8.44 5.28 -5.07
CA TYR A 126 9.06 5.58 -6.36
C TYR A 126 9.75 6.95 -6.34
N GLN A 127 11.09 6.93 -6.43
CA GLN A 127 11.97 8.10 -6.30
C GLN A 127 12.68 8.49 -7.61
N ILE A 128 12.00 8.51 -8.75
CA ILE A 128 12.59 9.11 -9.96
C ILE A 128 12.14 10.58 -10.07
N ASP A 129 13.09 11.49 -9.87
CA ASP A 129 12.92 12.96 -9.83
C ASP A 129 11.76 13.42 -8.91
N VAL A 130 12.01 13.30 -7.61
CA VAL A 130 11.13 13.54 -6.45
C VAL A 130 10.19 14.75 -6.58
N GLU A 131 10.58 15.82 -7.29
CA GLU A 131 9.69 16.98 -7.45
C GLU A 131 8.56 16.73 -8.44
N ASN A 132 8.78 16.10 -9.59
CA ASN A 132 7.77 16.09 -10.65
C ASN A 132 6.70 15.01 -10.44
N TYR A 133 7.12 13.79 -10.10
CA TYR A 133 6.17 12.69 -9.92
C TYR A 133 5.29 12.90 -8.68
N VAL A 134 5.92 13.12 -7.53
CA VAL A 134 5.21 13.29 -6.26
C VAL A 134 4.35 14.55 -6.27
N ALA A 135 4.86 15.69 -6.77
CA ALA A 135 4.02 16.88 -6.90
C ALA A 135 2.84 16.61 -7.85
N SER A 136 3.04 15.89 -8.96
CA SER A 136 1.94 15.63 -9.89
C SER A 136 0.85 14.71 -9.31
N LYS A 137 1.22 13.62 -8.62
CA LYS A 137 0.26 12.62 -8.13
C LYS A 137 -0.40 13.05 -6.82
N PHE A 138 0.35 13.69 -5.92
CA PHE A 138 -0.12 14.06 -4.59
C PHE A 138 -0.55 15.52 -4.44
N GLN A 139 -0.53 16.35 -5.50
CA GLN A 139 -0.93 17.76 -5.43
C GLN A 139 -2.33 18.02 -4.85
N LEU A 140 -3.26 17.08 -4.99
CA LEU A 140 -4.63 17.22 -4.50
C LEU A 140 -4.80 16.80 -3.04
N PHE A 141 -3.78 16.19 -2.44
CA PHE A 141 -3.89 15.61 -1.12
C PHE A 141 -3.84 16.70 -0.05
N THR A 142 -4.77 16.64 0.89
CA THR A 142 -4.72 17.49 2.07
C THR A 142 -3.60 17.04 3.02
N PRO A 143 -3.15 17.89 3.95
CA PRO A 143 -2.19 17.47 4.98
C PRO A 143 -2.65 16.25 5.80
N ALA A 144 -3.96 16.11 6.03
CA ALA A 144 -4.51 14.95 6.73
C ALA A 144 -4.38 13.67 5.89
N GLN A 145 -4.63 13.75 4.59
CA GLN A 145 -4.49 12.65 3.64
C GLN A 145 -3.03 12.21 3.50
N LEU A 146 -2.10 13.16 3.33
CA LEU A 146 -0.66 12.88 3.29
C LEU A 146 -0.17 12.20 4.57
N ARG A 147 -0.64 12.65 5.73
CA ARG A 147 -0.28 12.04 7.02
C ARG A 147 -0.73 10.57 7.10
N VAL A 148 -1.99 10.28 6.79
CA VAL A 148 -2.46 8.88 6.88
C VAL A 148 -1.83 7.98 5.82
N THR A 149 -1.49 8.51 4.63
CA THR A 149 -0.68 7.77 3.65
C THR A 149 0.73 7.49 4.18
N GLY A 150 1.34 8.44 4.90
CA GLY A 150 2.61 8.23 5.60
C GLY A 150 2.52 7.15 6.69
N TYR A 151 1.45 7.16 7.51
CA TYR A 151 1.22 6.10 8.50
C TYR A 151 0.95 4.74 7.86
N PHE A 152 0.33 4.70 6.67
CA PHE A 152 0.21 3.47 5.89
C PHE A 152 1.57 2.94 5.43
N LEU A 153 2.44 3.77 4.87
CA LEU A 153 3.79 3.32 4.49
C LEU A 153 4.59 2.88 5.72
N GLN A 154 4.50 3.62 6.83
CA GLN A 154 5.14 3.24 8.09
C GLN A 154 4.66 1.86 8.57
N PHE A 155 3.36 1.58 8.49
CA PHE A 155 2.81 0.27 8.80
C PHE A 155 3.44 -0.83 7.94
N ASN A 156 3.57 -0.62 6.62
CA ASN A 156 4.23 -1.58 5.72
C ASN A 156 5.69 -1.81 6.09
N VAL A 157 6.46 -0.74 6.32
CA VAL A 157 7.87 -0.83 6.72
C VAL A 157 8.05 -1.69 7.97
N GLU A 158 7.25 -1.41 9.01
CA GLU A 158 7.31 -2.16 10.27
C GLU A 158 6.85 -3.63 10.10
N ARG A 159 5.89 -3.88 9.20
CA ARG A 159 5.43 -5.23 8.85
C ARG A 159 6.53 -6.04 8.19
N GLU A 160 7.17 -5.52 7.14
CA GLU A 160 8.23 -6.21 6.41
C GLU A 160 9.44 -6.51 7.31
N GLU A 161 9.83 -5.56 8.17
CA GLU A 161 10.88 -5.79 9.16
C GLU A 161 10.55 -6.89 10.15
N THR A 162 9.28 -6.95 10.57
CA THR A 162 8.83 -8.02 11.47
C THR A 162 8.95 -9.38 10.79
N ILE A 163 8.52 -9.49 9.52
CA ILE A 163 8.61 -10.74 8.73
C ILE A 163 10.07 -11.13 8.53
N GLU A 164 10.91 -10.19 8.11
CA GLU A 164 12.33 -10.44 7.88
C GLU A 164 13.03 -10.88 9.17
N LYS A 165 12.75 -10.20 10.28
CA LYS A 165 13.27 -10.57 11.60
C LYS A 165 12.88 -11.99 11.99
N GLN A 166 11.62 -12.38 11.78
CA GLN A 166 11.13 -13.72 12.06
C GLN A 166 11.82 -14.78 11.20
N ASN A 167 11.94 -14.53 9.89
CA ASN A 167 12.61 -15.43 8.96
C ASN A 167 14.09 -15.60 9.31
N LEU A 168 14.78 -14.50 9.66
CA LEU A 168 16.18 -14.53 10.08
C LEU A 168 16.34 -15.29 11.40
N GLN A 169 15.49 -15.01 12.40
CA GLN A 169 15.48 -15.74 13.67
C GLN A 169 15.27 -17.25 13.47
N GLU A 170 14.32 -17.65 12.63
CA GLU A 170 14.06 -19.05 12.32
C GLU A 170 15.26 -19.71 11.63
N SER A 171 15.86 -19.03 10.65
CA SER A 171 17.05 -19.50 9.93
C SER A 171 18.24 -19.71 10.86
N LEU A 172 18.54 -18.72 11.71
CA LEU A 172 19.65 -18.80 12.68
C LEU A 172 19.41 -19.89 13.74
N SER A 173 18.16 -20.04 14.21
CA SER A 173 17.77 -21.11 15.13
C SER A 173 17.98 -22.50 14.51
N LYS A 174 17.59 -22.69 13.24
CA LYS A 174 17.85 -23.92 12.48
C LYS A 174 19.35 -24.17 12.28
N GLY A 175 20.15 -23.11 12.22
CA GLY A 175 21.61 -23.15 12.20
C GLY A 175 22.27 -23.54 13.52
N GLY A 176 21.50 -23.65 14.62
CA GLY A 176 21.99 -24.09 15.93
C GLY A 176 22.55 -22.98 16.81
N LEU A 177 22.32 -21.70 16.49
CA LEU A 177 22.72 -20.58 17.33
C LEU A 177 21.86 -20.51 18.60
N SER A 178 22.46 -20.05 19.69
CA SER A 178 21.76 -19.77 20.95
C SER A 178 20.88 -18.53 20.84
N PRO A 179 19.82 -18.39 21.68
CA PRO A 179 18.99 -17.19 21.72
C PRO A 179 19.78 -15.89 21.94
N GLU A 180 20.84 -15.92 22.74
CA GLU A 180 21.71 -14.76 22.99
C GLU A 180 22.47 -14.33 21.73
N GLU A 181 23.03 -15.28 20.98
CA GLU A 181 23.73 -15.00 19.71
C GLU A 181 22.77 -14.46 18.66
N ILE A 182 21.57 -15.05 18.54
CA ILE A 182 20.52 -14.58 17.63
C ILE A 182 20.13 -13.15 17.95
N ASN A 183 19.87 -12.84 19.22
CA ASN A 183 19.49 -11.48 19.64
C ASN A 183 20.58 -10.45 19.30
N SER A 184 21.86 -10.80 19.46
CA SER A 184 22.97 -9.94 19.06
C SER A 184 22.98 -9.67 17.55
N ILE A 185 22.77 -10.71 16.73
CA ILE A 185 22.73 -10.57 15.26
C ILE A 185 21.55 -9.70 14.83
N LEU A 186 20.37 -9.91 15.41
CA LEU A 186 19.17 -9.15 15.08
C LEU A 186 19.28 -7.66 15.45
N LEU A 187 20.08 -7.31 16.46
CA LEU A 187 20.32 -5.91 16.84
C LEU A 187 21.19 -5.16 15.84
N ASP A 188 22.17 -5.84 15.24
CA ASP A 188 23.11 -5.25 14.29
C ASP A 188 22.64 -5.38 12.82
N HIS A 189 21.52 -6.09 12.59
CA HIS A 189 21.01 -6.38 11.25
C HIS A 189 20.39 -5.15 10.58
N THR A 190 20.76 -4.93 9.31
CA THR A 190 20.12 -3.92 8.45
C THR A 190 19.09 -4.61 7.56
N PHE A 191 17.83 -4.20 7.68
CA PHE A 191 16.71 -4.83 6.97
C PHE A 191 16.68 -4.49 5.47
N HIS A 192 16.15 -5.40 4.65
CA HIS A 192 16.16 -5.33 3.18
C HIS A 192 15.17 -4.31 2.62
N ASN A 193 14.14 -3.91 3.38
CA ASN A 193 13.16 -2.88 2.99
C ASN A 193 13.74 -1.44 3.03
N HIS A 194 15.04 -1.30 2.77
CA HIS A 194 15.76 -0.04 2.85
C HIS A 194 15.14 1.06 1.98
N GLU A 195 14.60 0.73 0.80
CA GLU A 195 13.96 1.70 -0.10
C GLU A 195 12.67 2.28 0.51
N ASP A 196 11.79 1.44 1.05
CA ASP A 196 10.57 1.87 1.72
C ASP A 196 10.88 2.73 2.95
N ARG A 197 11.84 2.28 3.77
CA ARG A 197 12.32 3.01 4.94
C ARG A 197 12.97 4.33 4.53
N GLN A 198 13.74 4.35 3.46
CA GLN A 198 14.35 5.57 2.94
C GLN A 198 13.26 6.55 2.49
N ALA A 199 12.28 6.12 1.69
CA ALA A 199 11.16 6.96 1.27
C ALA A 199 10.40 7.52 2.49
N LEU A 200 10.16 6.69 3.49
CA LEU A 200 9.53 7.09 4.75
C LEU A 200 10.32 8.23 5.42
N GLU A 201 11.63 8.08 5.58
CA GLU A 201 12.46 9.05 6.29
C GLU A 201 12.78 10.31 5.46
N THR A 202 12.88 10.20 4.14
CA THR A 202 13.25 11.34 3.28
C THR A 202 12.07 12.20 2.86
N TYR A 203 10.89 11.61 2.68
CA TYR A 203 9.71 12.33 2.18
C TYR A 203 8.55 12.29 3.18
N TRP A 204 8.14 11.11 3.63
CA TRP A 204 6.89 10.98 4.40
C TRP A 204 7.01 11.47 5.85
N ARG A 205 8.22 11.49 6.42
CA ARG A 205 8.51 11.90 7.81
C ARG A 205 7.98 13.27 8.15
N GLN A 206 7.91 14.18 7.18
CA GLN A 206 7.43 15.54 7.40
C GLN A 206 5.92 15.62 7.68
N PHE A 207 5.16 14.57 7.39
CA PHE A 207 3.71 14.53 7.56
C PHE A 207 3.25 13.76 8.82
N ILE A 208 4.13 12.96 9.43
CA ILE A 208 3.85 12.05 10.56
C ILE A 208 4.36 12.58 11.90
#